data_AF-A0AAU8K7F3-F1
#
_entry.id   AF-A0AAU8K7F3-F1
#
_cell.length_a   1.000
_cell.length_b   1.000
_cell.length_c   1.000
_cell.angle_alpha   90.00
_cell.angle_beta   90.00
_cell.angle_gamma   90.00
#
_symmetry.space_group_name_H-M   'P 1'
#
loop_
_entity.id
_entity.type
_entity.pdbx_description
1 polymer ?
#
loop_
_entity_poly.entity_id
_entity_poly.type
_entity_poly.pdbx_seq_one_letter_code
_entity_poly.pdbx_strand_id
1 'polypeptide(L)'
;MGVYVSVRGWLECDATQLVTVREIISSHADDHYSHGWSTPRQQVNWTHYLFYGADIRASALDWFTDQIGEIARIPASDEDGDRIRGLFLASHEADGTTEWQVREGRLVISPADARHRYLDE
;
A
#
# COMPACT_ATOMS: atom_id res chain seq x y z
N MET A 1 -19.12 -3.33 -18.22
CA MET A 1 -18.92 -3.49 -16.77
C MET A 1 -17.43 -3.70 -16.57
N GLY A 2 -16.76 -2.87 -15.76
CA GLY A 2 -15.32 -3.03 -15.49
C GLY A 2 -15.11 -3.90 -14.27
N VAL A 3 -14.02 -4.66 -14.23
CA VAL A 3 -13.65 -5.45 -13.04
C VAL A 3 -12.94 -4.54 -12.06
N TYR A 4 -13.34 -4.61 -10.79
CA TYR A 4 -12.75 -3.85 -9.70
C TYR A 4 -12.02 -4.76 -8.72
N VAL A 5 -11.05 -4.16 -8.03
CA VAL A 5 -10.26 -4.78 -6.98
C VAL A 5 -10.35 -3.89 -5.75
N SER A 6 -10.88 -4.44 -4.66
CA SER A 6 -10.92 -3.73 -3.39
C SER A 6 -9.55 -3.84 -2.72
N VAL A 7 -8.83 -2.72 -2.61
CA VAL A 7 -7.49 -2.67 -2.04
C VAL A 7 -7.53 -1.91 -0.72
N ARG A 8 -7.03 -2.54 0.34
CA ARG A 8 -7.00 -1.97 1.69
C ARG A 8 -5.75 -2.40 2.43
N GLY A 9 -5.14 -1.50 3.17
CA GLY A 9 -3.92 -1.81 3.89
C GLY A 9 -3.24 -0.61 4.50
N TRP A 10 -1.99 -0.81 4.89
CA TRP A 10 -1.20 0.20 5.56
C TRP A 10 0.30 0.04 5.28
N LEU A 11 1.01 1.15 5.46
CA LEU A 11 2.47 1.25 5.51
C LEU A 11 2.89 1.87 6.85
N GLU A 12 4.00 1.43 7.38
CA GLU A 12 4.71 2.07 8.49
C GLU A 12 6.10 2.54 8.05
N CYS A 13 6.47 3.73 8.50
CA CYS A 13 7.75 4.35 8.18
C CYS A 13 8.16 5.39 9.23
N ASP A 14 9.39 5.89 9.13
CA ASP A 14 9.86 7.05 9.91
C ASP A 14 9.44 8.39 9.26
N ALA A 15 9.80 9.50 9.91
CA ALA A 15 9.47 10.86 9.44
C ALA A 15 10.19 11.24 8.13
N THR A 16 11.43 10.80 7.94
CA THR A 16 12.24 11.08 6.75
C THR A 16 11.68 10.34 5.55
N GLN A 17 11.43 9.04 5.73
CA GLN A 17 10.79 8.18 4.74
C GLN A 17 9.40 8.70 4.38
N LEU A 18 8.61 9.19 5.35
CA LEU A 18 7.27 9.75 5.10
C LEU A 18 7.29 10.90 4.08
N VAL A 19 8.32 11.75 4.09
CA VAL A 19 8.46 12.84 3.11
C VAL A 19 8.57 12.24 1.71
N THR A 20 9.48 11.28 1.52
CA THR A 20 9.69 10.61 0.23
C THR A 20 8.45 9.81 -0.20
N VAL A 21 7.76 9.14 0.72
CA VAL A 21 6.50 8.43 0.41
C VAL A 21 5.45 9.39 -0.16
N ARG A 22 5.30 10.57 0.44
CA ARG A 22 4.34 11.58 -0.05
C ARG A 22 4.71 12.12 -1.42
N GLU A 23 6.00 12.26 -1.71
CA GLU A 23 6.50 12.65 -3.03
C GLU A 23 6.16 11.60 -4.09
N ILE A 24 6.37 10.30 -3.79
CA ILE A 24 6.02 9.20 -4.70
C ILE A 24 4.51 9.13 -4.92
N ILE A 25 3.70 9.23 -3.86
CA ILE A 25 2.23 9.24 -4.00
C ILE A 25 1.79 10.41 -4.90
N SER A 26 2.43 11.57 -4.76
CA SER A 26 2.11 12.76 -5.55
C SER A 26 2.60 12.69 -6.99
N SER A 27 3.74 12.03 -7.27
CA SER A 27 4.28 11.87 -8.62
C SER A 27 3.49 10.87 -9.46
N HIS A 28 2.87 9.89 -8.81
CA HIS A 28 1.97 8.91 -9.40
C HIS A 28 0.51 9.39 -9.46
N ALA A 29 0.22 10.63 -9.06
CA ALA A 29 -1.14 11.07 -8.83
C ALA A 29 -2.01 10.94 -10.10
N ASP A 30 -2.89 9.94 -10.09
CA ASP A 30 -4.12 9.93 -10.88
C ASP A 30 -5.19 10.61 -10.01
N ASP A 31 -5.87 11.63 -10.53
CA ASP A 31 -6.90 12.42 -9.83
C ASP A 31 -7.98 11.55 -9.18
N HIS A 32 -8.11 10.28 -9.58
CA HIS A 32 -9.12 9.36 -9.05
C HIS A 32 -8.66 8.50 -7.86
N TYR A 33 -7.60 7.70 -8.02
CA TYR A 33 -7.24 6.66 -7.03
C TYR A 33 -6.28 7.12 -5.93
N SER A 34 -5.65 8.29 -6.11
CA SER A 34 -4.70 8.87 -5.15
C SER A 34 -5.38 9.30 -3.86
N HIS A 35 -6.67 9.62 -3.90
CA HIS A 35 -7.48 9.97 -2.74
C HIS A 35 -7.74 8.79 -1.78
N GLY A 36 -7.43 7.56 -2.17
CA GLY A 36 -7.48 6.40 -1.29
C GLY A 36 -6.42 6.45 -0.17
N TRP A 37 -5.34 7.22 -0.36
CA TRP A 37 -4.31 7.41 0.66
C TRP A 37 -4.78 8.36 1.77
N SER A 38 -4.48 7.99 3.01
CA SER A 38 -4.72 8.85 4.17
C SER A 38 -3.63 8.68 5.24
N THR A 39 -3.42 9.75 6.00
CA THR A 39 -2.55 9.74 7.19
C THR A 39 -3.31 10.27 8.40
N PRO A 40 -3.04 9.79 9.62
CA PRO A 40 -3.61 10.36 10.83
C PRO A 40 -3.37 11.88 10.90
N ARG A 41 -4.40 12.64 11.33
CA ARG A 41 -4.31 14.11 11.49
C ARG A 41 -3.31 14.52 12.56
N GLN A 42 -3.18 13.69 13.59
CA GLN A 42 -2.26 13.89 14.69
C GLN A 42 -1.37 12.66 14.80
N GLN A 43 -0.06 12.88 14.80
CA GLN A 43 0.92 11.83 15.05
C GLN A 43 0.77 11.35 16.49
N VAL A 44 0.75 10.03 16.68
CA VAL A 44 0.62 9.41 18.00
C VAL A 44 1.99 9.09 18.58
N ASN A 45 2.89 8.47 17.78
CA ASN A 45 4.20 7.96 18.20
C ASN A 45 5.27 8.25 17.14
N TRP A 46 6.50 7.78 17.36
CA TRP A 46 7.63 7.94 16.42
C TRP A 46 7.40 7.24 15.06
N THR A 47 6.69 6.11 15.05
CA THR A 47 6.27 5.43 13.82
C THR A 47 5.10 6.15 13.16
N HIS A 48 5.25 6.45 11.87
CA HIS A 48 4.19 7.03 11.06
C HIS A 48 3.47 5.94 10.30
N TYR A 49 2.15 6.08 10.18
CA TYR A 49 1.31 5.17 9.42
C TYR A 49 0.65 5.90 8.25
N LEU A 50 0.65 5.25 7.09
CA LEU A 50 -0.17 5.60 5.95
C LEU A 50 -1.17 4.48 5.71
N PHE A 51 -2.41 4.84 5.43
CA PHE A 51 -3.48 3.89 5.14
C PHE A 51 -3.94 4.07 3.70
N TYR A 52 -4.30 2.97 3.06
CA TYR A 52 -4.98 2.98 1.77
C TYR A 52 -6.28 2.21 1.86
N GLY A 53 -7.31 2.72 1.21
CA GLY A 53 -8.60 2.04 1.04
C GLY A 53 -9.35 2.59 -0.16
N ALA A 54 -9.48 1.79 -1.21
CA ALA A 54 -10.28 2.14 -2.39
C ALA A 54 -10.60 0.89 -3.23
N ASP A 55 -11.69 0.98 -4.00
CA ASP A 55 -11.95 0.05 -5.09
C ASP A 55 -11.36 0.63 -6.37
N ILE A 56 -10.33 -0.03 -6.90
CA ILE A 56 -9.64 0.41 -8.12
C ILE A 56 -10.00 -0.51 -9.28
N ARG A 57 -9.95 -0.01 -10.52
CA ARG A 57 -10.11 -0.89 -11.68
C ARG A 57 -8.97 -1.91 -11.72
N ALA A 58 -9.26 -3.14 -12.12
CA ALA A 58 -8.23 -4.16 -12.32
C ALA A 58 -7.12 -3.70 -13.30
N SER A 59 -7.46 -2.87 -14.29
CA SER A 59 -6.49 -2.26 -15.22
C SER A 59 -5.55 -1.23 -14.58
N ALA A 60 -5.86 -0.74 -13.37
CA ALA A 60 -5.03 0.19 -12.61
C ALA A 60 -4.19 -0.52 -11.52
N LEU A 61 -4.27 -1.85 -11.44
CA LEU A 61 -3.54 -2.62 -10.44
C LEU A 61 -2.02 -2.54 -10.65
N ASP A 62 -1.58 -2.59 -11.91
CA ASP A 62 -0.16 -2.44 -12.25
C ASP A 62 0.38 -1.08 -11.81
N TRP A 63 -0.36 0.01 -12.07
CA TRP A 63 -0.02 1.35 -11.59
C TRP A 63 0.13 1.38 -10.06
N PHE A 64 -0.83 0.81 -9.33
CA PHE A 64 -0.79 0.85 -7.87
C PHE A 64 0.34 -0.03 -7.30
N THR A 65 0.56 -1.22 -7.86
CA THR A 65 1.67 -2.10 -7.44
C THR A 65 3.05 -1.50 -7.77
N ASP A 66 3.19 -0.77 -8.87
CA ASP A 66 4.40 -0.01 -9.20
C ASP A 66 4.66 1.11 -8.18
N GLN A 67 3.64 1.87 -7.80
CA GLN A 67 3.73 2.90 -6.75
C GLN A 67 4.18 2.29 -5.41
N ILE A 68 3.57 1.19 -4.98
CA ILE A 68 3.94 0.48 -3.74
C ILE A 68 5.35 -0.11 -3.86
N GLY A 69 5.72 -0.65 -5.02
CA GLY A 69 7.06 -1.17 -5.29
C GLY A 69 8.13 -0.09 -5.23
N GLU A 70 7.83 1.13 -5.67
CA GLU A 70 8.72 2.28 -5.53
C GLU A 70 8.86 2.72 -4.07
N ILE A 71 7.75 2.81 -3.34
CA ILE A 71 7.75 3.09 -1.89
C ILE A 71 8.58 2.06 -1.14
N ALA A 72 8.40 0.78 -1.44
CA ALA A 72 9.13 -0.31 -0.79
C ALA A 72 10.65 -0.17 -0.93
N ARG A 73 11.14 0.43 -2.04
CA ARG A 73 12.57 0.60 -2.32
C ARG A 73 13.22 1.75 -1.53
N ILE A 74 12.44 2.59 -0.84
CA ILE A 74 12.99 3.66 0.00
C ILE A 74 13.99 3.05 1.00
N PRO A 75 15.24 3.56 1.08
CA PRO A 75 16.23 3.04 2.01
C PRO A 75 15.85 3.37 3.47
N ALA A 76 16.50 2.68 4.41
CA ALA A 76 16.48 3.11 5.80
C ALA A 76 17.07 4.53 5.91
N SER A 77 16.52 5.35 6.79
CA SER A 77 16.97 6.74 6.96
C SER A 77 18.13 6.90 7.96
N ASP A 78 18.41 5.86 8.75
CA ASP A 78 19.40 5.85 9.82
C ASP A 78 20.19 4.53 9.90
N GLU A 79 21.06 4.42 10.91
CA GLU A 79 21.94 3.28 11.15
C GLU A 79 21.20 2.04 11.69
N ASP A 80 19.97 2.19 12.19
CA ASP A 80 19.15 1.08 12.69
C ASP A 80 18.62 0.21 11.55
N GLY A 81 18.64 0.74 10.31
CA GLY A 81 18.34 -0.03 9.12
C GLY A 81 16.85 -0.31 8.92
N ASP A 82 15.98 0.41 9.63
CA ASP A 82 14.54 0.23 9.52
C ASP A 82 14.01 0.71 8.16
N ARG A 83 13.54 -0.25 7.37
CA ARG A 83 12.87 -0.02 6.09
C ARG A 83 11.37 0.11 6.28
N ILE A 84 10.72 0.71 5.28
CA ILE A 84 9.27 0.72 5.18
C ILE A 84 8.74 -0.71 5.22
N ARG A 85 7.72 -0.93 6.05
CA ARG A 85 6.96 -2.18 6.15
C ARG A 85 5.49 -1.91 5.92
N GLY A 86 4.74 -2.94 5.56
CA GLY A 86 3.30 -2.79 5.38
C GLY A 86 2.62 -4.05 4.90
N LEU A 87 1.29 -3.99 4.95
CA LEU A 87 0.42 -5.08 4.57
C LEU A 87 -0.82 -4.55 3.88
N PHE A 88 -1.14 -5.14 2.72
CA PHE A 88 -2.38 -4.89 2.00
C PHE A 88 -3.07 -6.21 1.67
N LEU A 89 -4.40 -6.12 1.57
CA LEU A 89 -5.26 -7.14 0.98
C LEU A 89 -5.90 -6.52 -0.26
N ALA A 90 -5.78 -7.23 -1.38
CA ALA A 90 -6.39 -6.86 -2.65
C ALA A 90 -7.37 -7.98 -3.05
N SER A 91 -8.66 -7.69 -2.91
CA SER A 91 -9.77 -8.62 -3.18
C SER A 91 -10.27 -8.40 -4.60
N HIS A 92 -10.00 -9.37 -5.49
CA HIS A 92 -10.47 -9.35 -6.86
C HIS A 92 -11.77 -10.15 -6.97
N GLU A 93 -12.81 -9.56 -7.57
CA GLU A 93 -14.15 -10.17 -7.72
C GLU A 93 -14.16 -11.51 -8.48
N ALA A 94 -13.07 -11.84 -9.17
CA ALA A 94 -12.95 -13.00 -10.07
C ALA A 94 -11.79 -13.93 -9.69
N ASP A 95 -10.66 -13.36 -9.25
CA ASP A 95 -9.42 -14.10 -9.01
C ASP A 95 -9.14 -14.35 -7.51
N GLY A 96 -10.02 -13.85 -6.63
CA GLY A 96 -9.91 -13.97 -5.17
C GLY A 96 -9.01 -12.92 -4.54
N THR A 97 -8.72 -13.08 -3.24
CA THR A 97 -7.90 -12.13 -2.48
C THR A 97 -6.41 -12.48 -2.53
N THR A 98 -5.58 -11.47 -2.77
CA THR A 98 -4.11 -11.53 -2.64
C THR A 98 -3.65 -10.70 -1.44
N GLU A 99 -2.60 -11.17 -0.77
CA GLU A 99 -1.91 -10.47 0.30
C GLU A 99 -0.61 -9.88 -0.24
N TRP A 100 -0.40 -8.60 0.03
CA TRP A 100 0.76 -7.86 -0.42
C TRP A 100 1.56 -7.38 0.78
N GLN A 101 2.80 -7.83 0.88
CA GLN A 101 3.71 -7.50 1.96
C GLN A 101 4.77 -6.54 1.44
N VAL A 102 4.86 -5.37 2.06
CA VAL A 102 6.01 -4.47 1.90
C VAL A 102 7.01 -4.84 2.99
N ARG A 103 8.15 -5.37 2.60
CA ARG A 103 9.22 -5.77 3.52
C ARG A 103 10.55 -5.89 2.79
N GLU A 104 11.66 -5.69 3.50
CA GLU A 104 13.00 -5.93 2.96
C GLU A 104 13.28 -5.20 1.63
N GLY A 105 12.76 -3.98 1.45
CA GLY A 105 13.01 -3.20 0.25
C GLY A 105 12.16 -3.60 -0.98
N ARG A 106 11.15 -4.47 -0.80
CA ARG A 106 10.38 -5.05 -1.91
C ARG A 106 8.90 -5.22 -1.58
N LEU A 107 8.09 -5.29 -2.64
CA LEU A 107 6.71 -5.75 -2.61
C LEU A 107 6.68 -7.26 -2.88
N VAL A 108 6.10 -8.04 -1.98
CA VAL A 108 5.89 -9.49 -2.14
C VAL A 108 4.39 -9.75 -2.21
N ILE A 109 3.93 -10.33 -3.32
CA ILE A 109 2.52 -10.64 -3.56
C ILE A 109 2.33 -12.16 -3.48
N SER A 110 1.34 -12.60 -2.73
CA SER A 110 0.96 -14.01 -2.61
C SER A 110 -0.55 -14.17 -2.46
N PRO A 111 -1.13 -15.36 -2.73
CA PRO A 111 -2.52 -15.63 -2.38
C PRO A 111 -2.76 -15.37 -0.89
N ALA A 112 -3.89 -14.74 -0.55
CA ALA A 112 -4.22 -14.51 0.85
C ALA A 112 -4.65 -15.80 1.54
N ASP A 113 -4.40 -15.88 2.84
CA ASP A 113 -4.86 -16.99 3.68
C ASP A 113 -6.40 -17.10 3.66
N ALA A 114 -6.93 -18.32 3.71
CA ALA A 114 -8.36 -18.60 3.67
C ALA A 114 -9.16 -17.90 4.80
N ARG A 115 -8.50 -17.51 5.90
CA ARG A 115 -9.11 -16.72 6.97
C ARG A 115 -9.60 -15.34 6.53
N HIS A 116 -9.11 -14.81 5.41
CA HIS A 116 -9.49 -13.49 4.89
C HIS A 116 -10.71 -13.54 3.96
N ARG A 117 -11.32 -14.71 3.70
CA ARG A 117 -12.46 -14.85 2.78
C ARG A 117 -13.72 -14.07 3.16
N TYR A 118 -13.86 -13.66 4.42
CA TYR A 118 -14.96 -12.78 4.83
C TYR A 118 -14.89 -11.38 4.20
N LEU A 119 -13.82 -11.09 3.47
CA LEU A 119 -13.55 -9.83 2.78
C LEU A 119 -13.88 -9.88 1.27
N ASP A 120 -14.28 -11.04 0.73
CA ASP A 120 -14.57 -11.29 -0.69
C ASP A 120 -16.03 -10.95 -1.09
N GLU A 121 -16.75 -10.15 -0.30
CA GLU A 121 -18.20 -9.85 -0.50
C GLU A 121 -18.51 -9.07 -1.79
#